data_AF-A0A962Y9M6-F1
#
_entry.id   AF-A0A962Y9M6-F1
#
_cell.length_a   1.000
_cell.length_b   1.000
_cell.length_c   1.000
_cell.angle_alpha   90.00
_cell.angle_beta   90.00
_cell.angle_gamma   90.00
#
_symmetry.space_group_name_H-M   'P 1'
#
loop_
_entity.id
_entity.type
_entity.pdbx_description
1 polymer ?
#
loop_
_entity_poly.entity_id
_entity_poly.type
_entity_poly.pdbx_seq_one_letter_code
_entity_poly.pdbx_strand_id
1 'polypeptide(L)'
;IKRFEDQDDVYEAIVEKIGQSLKEHTDRKFVCLWLEVLAEAARNPEMAQIVQTADQKMRQRVTCLEKAARQARGVKSDIKPEAVAEVIMALFEGLGNRIIQNPEMDKDEVAKVLQIAAQAILQA
;
A
#
# COMPACT_ATOMS: atom_id res chain seq x y z
N ILE A 1 3.94 -20.45 -10.90
CA ILE A 1 2.77 -19.55 -11.04
C ILE A 1 1.60 -20.30 -10.39
N LYS A 2 1.30 -20.05 -9.11
CA LYS A 2 0.15 -20.68 -8.44
C LYS A 2 -1.12 -19.96 -8.89
N ARG A 3 -2.07 -20.76 -9.37
CA ARG A 3 -3.42 -20.35 -9.79
C ARG A 3 -4.22 -20.15 -8.51
N PHE A 4 -4.74 -18.94 -8.27
CA PHE A 4 -5.66 -18.66 -7.17
C PHE A 4 -7.00 -19.33 -7.52
N GLU A 5 -7.37 -20.39 -6.81
CA GLU A 5 -8.57 -21.18 -7.10
C GLU A 5 -9.72 -20.97 -6.09
N ASP A 6 -9.57 -20.10 -5.08
CA ASP A 6 -10.68 -19.70 -4.21
C ASP A 6 -10.73 -18.19 -3.93
N GLN A 7 -11.94 -17.68 -3.63
CA GLN A 7 -12.21 -16.25 -3.38
C GLN A 7 -11.56 -15.76 -2.07
N ASP A 8 -11.52 -16.60 -1.03
CA ASP A 8 -10.83 -16.28 0.24
C ASP A 8 -9.30 -16.25 0.08
N ASP A 9 -8.74 -17.06 -0.83
CA ASP A 9 -7.30 -17.12 -1.14
C ASP A 9 -6.78 -15.78 -1.70
N VAL A 10 -7.57 -15.07 -2.50
CA VAL A 10 -7.18 -13.76 -3.05
C VAL A 10 -7.07 -12.70 -1.95
N TYR A 11 -8.00 -12.69 -0.99
CA TYR A 11 -7.98 -11.73 0.11
C TYR A 11 -6.83 -12.00 1.08
N GLU A 12 -6.66 -13.25 1.49
CA GLU A 12 -5.55 -13.65 2.37
C GLU A 12 -4.21 -13.36 1.70
N ALA A 13 -4.06 -13.63 0.40
CA ALA A 13 -2.85 -13.28 -0.34
C ALA A 13 -2.58 -11.78 -0.42
N ILE A 14 -3.61 -10.92 -0.45
CA ILE A 14 -3.45 -9.46 -0.40
C ILE A 14 -2.95 -9.04 0.98
N VAL A 15 -3.56 -9.53 2.06
CA VAL A 15 -3.19 -9.18 3.44
C VAL A 15 -1.79 -9.69 3.78
N GLU A 16 -1.44 -10.90 3.35
CA GLU A 16 -0.10 -11.45 3.54
C GLU A 16 0.96 -10.62 2.79
N LYS A 17 0.67 -10.24 1.53
CA LYS A 17 1.55 -9.38 0.75
C LYS A 17 1.73 -8.00 1.37
N ILE A 18 0.70 -7.44 2.02
CA ILE A 18 0.81 -6.15 2.73
C ILE A 18 1.90 -6.20 3.82
N GLY A 19 1.97 -7.30 4.57
CA GLY A 19 3.03 -7.49 5.57
C GLY A 19 4.42 -7.61 4.94
N GLN A 20 4.53 -8.30 3.81
CA GLN A 20 5.81 -8.44 3.08
C GLN A 20 6.26 -7.10 2.46
N SER A 21 5.32 -6.36 1.87
CA SER A 21 5.57 -5.04 1.27
C SER A 21 6.09 -4.02 2.28
N LEU A 22 5.80 -4.16 3.58
CA LEU A 22 6.32 -3.26 4.60
C LEU A 22 7.86 -3.21 4.61
N LYS A 23 8.53 -4.35 4.42
CA LYS A 23 10.00 -4.41 4.49
C LYS A 23 10.63 -3.61 3.35
N GLU A 24 10.04 -3.69 2.16
CA GLU A 24 10.45 -2.92 0.98
C GLU A 24 10.18 -1.42 1.18
N HIS A 25 8.97 -1.06 1.63
CA HIS A 25 8.55 0.32 1.87
C HIS A 25 9.20 0.98 3.10
N THR A 26 9.95 0.21 3.91
CA THR A 26 10.74 0.71 5.04
C THR A 26 12.23 0.41 4.89
N ASP A 27 12.70 -0.01 3.71
CA ASP A 27 14.12 -0.06 3.45
C ASP A 27 14.67 1.38 3.48
N ARG A 28 15.57 1.67 4.41
CA ARG A 28 16.00 3.05 4.68
C ARG A 28 16.69 3.67 3.47
N LYS A 29 17.47 2.90 2.71
CA LYS A 29 18.18 3.41 1.52
C LYS A 29 17.19 3.75 0.42
N PHE A 30 16.24 2.85 0.17
CA PHE A 30 15.17 3.07 -0.78
C PHE A 30 14.33 4.31 -0.41
N VAL A 31 13.91 4.42 0.85
CA VAL A 31 13.09 5.55 1.32
C VAL A 31 13.85 6.87 1.23
N CYS A 32 15.13 6.92 1.61
CA CYS A 32 15.94 8.13 1.46
C CYS A 32 15.95 8.61 0.00
N LEU A 33 16.23 7.72 -0.95
CA LEU A 33 16.22 8.05 -2.37
C LEU A 33 14.82 8.48 -2.84
N TRP A 34 13.78 7.78 -2.40
CA TRP A 34 12.40 8.12 -2.78
C TRP A 34 11.99 9.51 -2.30
N LEU A 35 12.41 9.92 -1.09
CA LEU A 35 12.18 11.26 -0.58
C LEU A 35 12.87 12.34 -1.41
N GLU A 36 14.09 12.07 -1.89
CA GLU A 36 14.78 12.98 -2.83
C GLU A 36 14.01 13.10 -4.16
N VAL A 37 13.52 11.98 -4.70
CA VAL A 37 12.70 11.96 -5.92
C VAL A 37 11.40 12.75 -5.72
N LEU A 38 10.71 12.58 -4.59
CA LEU A 38 9.50 13.34 -4.27
C LEU A 38 9.79 14.84 -4.09
N ALA A 39 10.91 15.18 -3.45
CA ALA A 39 11.33 16.56 -3.27
C ALA A 39 11.66 17.25 -4.60
N GLU A 40 12.26 16.52 -5.54
CA GLU A 40 12.51 17.00 -6.92
C GLU A 40 11.21 17.12 -7.71
N ALA A 41 10.33 16.13 -7.64
CA ALA A 41 9.01 16.17 -8.27
C ALA A 41 8.19 17.39 -7.84
N ALA A 42 8.34 17.87 -6.60
CA ALA A 42 7.66 19.08 -6.13
C ALA A 42 8.14 20.38 -6.82
N ARG A 43 9.30 20.36 -7.49
CA ARG A 43 9.92 21.54 -8.12
C ARG A 43 10.12 21.39 -9.63
N ASN A 44 10.07 20.16 -10.14
CA ASN A 44 10.32 19.81 -11.53
C ASN A 44 9.09 19.11 -12.15
N PRO A 45 8.34 19.79 -13.04
CA PRO A 45 7.10 19.25 -13.62
C PRO A 45 7.28 17.95 -14.41
N GLU A 46 8.44 17.75 -15.05
CA GLU A 46 8.71 16.52 -15.80
C GLU A 46 8.86 15.33 -14.83
N MET A 47 9.62 15.52 -13.75
CA MET A 47 9.73 14.51 -12.69
C MET A 47 8.38 14.27 -11.99
N ALA A 48 7.60 15.32 -11.76
CA ALA A 48 6.25 15.23 -11.21
C ALA A 48 5.37 14.31 -12.05
N GLN A 49 5.39 14.47 -13.38
CA GLN A 49 4.60 13.67 -14.30
C GLN A 49 4.97 12.18 -14.22
N ILE A 50 6.25 11.86 -14.10
CA ILE A 50 6.74 10.47 -13.94
C ILE A 50 6.21 9.86 -12.64
N VAL A 51 6.39 10.57 -11.51
CA VAL A 51 5.93 10.12 -10.19
C VAL A 51 4.40 9.93 -10.19
N GLN A 52 3.64 10.92 -10.66
CA GLN A 52 2.18 10.86 -10.71
C GLN A 52 1.66 9.70 -11.58
N THR A 53 2.37 9.39 -12.67
CA THR A 53 2.01 8.28 -13.56
C THR A 53 2.29 6.92 -12.90
N ALA A 54 3.40 6.80 -12.18
CA ALA A 54 3.73 5.60 -11.40
C ALA A 54 2.71 5.40 -10.26
N ASP A 55 2.40 6.48 -9.53
CA ASP A 55 1.40 6.51 -8.48
C ASP A 55 0.01 6.10 -8.99
N GLN A 56 -0.46 6.70 -10.09
CA GLN A 56 -1.75 6.37 -10.69
C GLN A 56 -1.86 4.88 -11.03
N LYS A 57 -0.80 4.27 -11.58
CA LYS A 57 -0.77 2.84 -11.88
C LYS A 57 -0.86 2.01 -10.61
N MET A 58 -0.17 2.40 -9.54
CA MET A 58 -0.25 1.68 -8.26
C MET A 58 -1.65 1.79 -7.66
N ARG A 59 -2.21 3.01 -7.64
CA ARG A 59 -3.56 3.29 -7.14
C ARG A 59 -4.62 2.48 -7.88
N GLN A 60 -4.54 2.39 -9.20
CA GLN A 60 -5.42 1.54 -10.01
C GLN A 60 -5.32 0.07 -9.62
N ARG A 61 -4.09 -0.44 -9.38
CA ARG A 61 -3.89 -1.82 -8.95
C ARG A 61 -4.52 -2.10 -7.58
N VAL A 62 -4.29 -1.21 -6.60
CA VAL A 62 -4.88 -1.34 -5.26
C VAL A 62 -6.41 -1.28 -5.33
N THR A 63 -6.97 -0.35 -6.09
CA THR A 63 -8.41 -0.26 -6.33
C THR A 63 -8.98 -1.54 -6.95
N CYS A 64 -8.30 -2.15 -7.93
CA CYS A 64 -8.74 -3.41 -8.53
C CYS A 64 -8.68 -4.58 -7.54
N LEU A 65 -7.63 -4.65 -6.72
CA LEU A 65 -7.49 -5.67 -5.68
C LEU A 65 -8.60 -5.54 -4.63
N GLU A 66 -8.89 -4.31 -4.21
CA GLU A 66 -9.98 -4.03 -3.27
C GLU A 66 -11.34 -4.48 -3.83
N LYS A 67 -11.64 -4.15 -5.11
CA LYS A 67 -12.89 -4.54 -5.77
C LYS A 67 -13.03 -6.06 -5.82
N ALA A 68 -11.97 -6.75 -6.22
CA ALA A 68 -11.94 -8.21 -6.26
C ALA A 68 -12.14 -8.81 -4.87
N ALA A 69 -11.49 -8.24 -3.85
CA ALA A 69 -11.58 -8.72 -2.48
C ALA A 69 -12.99 -8.52 -1.88
N ARG A 70 -13.65 -7.37 -2.15
CA ARG A 70 -15.05 -7.13 -1.77
C ARG A 70 -16.00 -8.11 -2.43
N GLN A 71 -15.83 -8.35 -3.73
CA GLN A 71 -16.63 -9.31 -4.49
C GLN A 71 -16.49 -10.74 -3.92
N ALA A 72 -15.25 -11.16 -3.67
CA ALA A 72 -14.92 -12.47 -3.08
C ALA A 72 -15.61 -12.69 -1.72
N ARG A 73 -15.65 -11.67 -0.87
CA ARG A 73 -16.28 -11.76 0.46
C ARG A 73 -17.79 -11.48 0.47
N GLY A 74 -18.39 -11.12 -0.68
CA GLY A 74 -19.79 -10.69 -0.74
C GLY A 74 -20.08 -9.39 0.03
N VAL A 75 -19.08 -8.54 0.27
CA VAL A 75 -19.22 -7.30 1.03
C VAL A 75 -19.86 -6.23 0.15
N LYS A 76 -20.92 -5.58 0.65
CA LYS A 76 -21.50 -4.38 0.07
C LYS A 76 -21.07 -3.18 0.93
N SER A 77 -20.45 -2.18 0.29
CA SER A 77 -20.06 -0.92 0.92
C SER A 77 -20.39 0.24 -0.01
N ASP A 78 -20.84 1.35 0.58
CA ASP A 78 -21.06 2.62 -0.14
C ASP A 78 -19.76 3.43 -0.30
N ILE A 79 -18.67 3.00 0.36
CA ILE A 79 -17.36 3.65 0.25
C ILE A 79 -16.74 3.29 -1.10
N LYS A 80 -16.32 4.31 -1.85
CA LYS A 80 -15.65 4.13 -3.13
C LYS A 80 -14.32 3.38 -2.94
N PRO A 81 -14.05 2.32 -3.71
CA PRO A 81 -12.78 1.60 -3.73
C PRO A 81 -11.54 2.48 -3.83
N GLU A 82 -11.65 3.57 -4.58
CA GLU A 82 -10.58 4.53 -4.78
C GLU A 82 -10.21 5.24 -3.46
N ALA A 83 -11.18 5.51 -2.58
CA ALA A 83 -10.90 6.10 -1.26
C ALA A 83 -10.15 5.12 -0.34
N VAL A 84 -10.48 3.83 -0.42
CA VAL A 84 -9.77 2.77 0.30
C VAL A 84 -8.31 2.69 -0.17
N ALA A 85 -8.09 2.78 -1.49
CA ALA A 85 -6.75 2.78 -2.07
C ALA A 85 -5.89 3.95 -1.55
N GLU A 86 -6.44 5.18 -1.49
CA GLU A 86 -5.72 6.35 -0.96
C GLU A 86 -5.25 6.13 0.49
N VAL A 87 -6.12 5.58 1.36
CA VAL A 87 -5.77 5.34 2.77
C VAL A 87 -4.70 4.26 2.89
N ILE A 88 -4.83 3.16 2.14
CA ILE A 88 -3.82 2.09 2.14
C ILE A 88 -2.47 2.62 1.65
N MET A 89 -2.44 3.38 0.55
CA MET A 89 -1.19 3.95 0.03
C MET A 89 -0.56 4.92 1.03
N ALA A 90 -1.35 5.82 1.63
CA ALA A 90 -0.88 6.76 2.64
C ALA A 90 -0.28 6.08 3.88
N LEU A 91 -0.82 4.92 4.29
CA LEU A 91 -0.23 4.14 5.39
C LEU A 91 1.19 3.68 5.06
N PHE A 92 1.43 3.14 3.86
CA PHE A 92 2.76 2.69 3.45
C PHE A 92 3.74 3.86 3.30
N GLU A 93 3.31 4.96 2.70
CA GLU A 93 4.12 6.18 2.57
C GLU A 93 4.49 6.76 3.95
N GLY A 94 3.51 6.83 4.85
CA GLY A 94 3.71 7.27 6.23
C GLY A 94 4.70 6.38 6.99
N LEU A 95 4.63 5.06 6.82
CA LEU A 95 5.57 4.12 7.42
C LEU A 95 6.99 4.25 6.84
N GLY A 96 7.11 4.53 5.55
CA GLY A 96 8.38 4.91 4.92
C GLY A 96 8.97 6.15 5.60
N ASN A 97 8.19 7.22 5.74
CA ASN A 97 8.66 8.42 6.45
C ASN A 97 9.04 8.12 7.91
N ARG A 98 8.34 7.18 8.55
CA ARG A 98 8.61 6.79 9.94
C ARG A 98 9.95 6.10 10.12
N ILE A 99 10.45 5.30 9.17
CA ILE A 99 11.78 4.68 9.30
C ILE A 99 12.91 5.71 9.24
N ILE A 100 12.69 6.88 8.63
CA ILE A 100 13.64 8.00 8.67
C ILE A 100 13.65 8.67 10.05
N GLN A 101 12.47 8.85 10.64
CA GLN A 101 12.32 9.51 11.94
C GLN A 101 12.68 8.60 13.12
N ASN A 102 12.38 7.31 13.01
CA ASN A 102 12.66 6.28 14.00
C ASN A 102 13.31 5.06 13.32
N PRO A 103 14.64 5.08 13.11
CA PRO A 103 15.37 3.98 12.48
C PRO A 103 15.33 2.66 13.25
N GLU A 104 15.02 2.69 14.55
CA GLU A 104 14.95 1.53 15.44
C GLU A 104 13.56 0.91 15.51
N MET A 105 12.61 1.39 14.70
CA MET A 105 11.25 0.86 14.62
C MET A 105 11.28 -0.67 14.41
N ASP A 106 10.61 -1.40 15.31
CA ASP A 106 10.42 -2.85 15.17
C ASP A 106 9.46 -3.12 14.01
N LYS A 107 10.04 -3.48 12.87
CA LYS A 107 9.31 -3.70 11.63
C LYS A 107 8.39 -4.92 11.70
N ASP A 108 8.75 -5.94 12.48
CA ASP A 108 7.97 -7.17 12.56
C ASP A 108 6.74 -6.94 13.45
N GLU A 109 6.85 -6.20 14.56
CA GLU A 109 5.67 -5.78 15.35
C GLU A 109 4.78 -4.80 14.58
N VAL A 110 5.37 -3.84 13.85
CA VAL A 110 4.60 -2.92 13.01
C VAL A 110 3.88 -3.65 11.87
N ALA A 111 4.48 -4.71 11.28
CA ALA A 111 3.83 -5.52 10.26
C ALA A 111 2.53 -6.16 10.77
N LYS A 112 2.52 -6.65 12.01
CA LYS A 112 1.33 -7.25 12.63
C LYS A 112 0.20 -6.22 12.75
N VAL A 113 0.52 -5.02 13.24
CA VAL A 113 -0.46 -3.94 13.37
C VAL A 113 -0.95 -3.46 12.00
N LEU A 114 -0.05 -3.36 11.02
CA LEU A 114 -0.39 -2.97 9.65
C LEU A 114 -1.36 -3.97 9.02
N GLN A 115 -1.16 -5.28 9.23
CA GLN A 115 -2.09 -6.30 8.74
C GLN A 115 -3.50 -6.11 9.34
N ILE A 116 -3.60 -5.87 10.65
CA ILE A 116 -4.89 -5.61 11.32
C ILE A 116 -5.55 -4.35 10.76
N ALA A 117 -4.80 -3.26 10.62
CA ALA A 117 -5.30 -2.00 10.08
C ALA A 117 -5.77 -2.17 8.63
N ALA A 118 -4.99 -2.86 7.79
CA ALA A 118 -5.35 -3.14 6.41
C ALA A 118 -6.60 -4.01 6.29
N GLN A 119 -6.74 -5.04 7.13
CA GLN A 119 -7.95 -5.85 7.18
C GLN A 119 -9.18 -4.99 7.52
N ALA A 120 -9.09 -4.14 8.54
CA ALA A 120 -10.19 -3.24 8.92
C ALA A 120 -10.55 -2.25 7.81
N ILE A 121 -9.55 -1.68 7.13
CA ILE A 121 -9.76 -0.75 6.02
C ILE A 121 -10.38 -1.44 4.81
N LEU A 122 -9.95 -2.67 4.49
CA LEU A 122 -10.51 -3.46 3.38
C LEU A 122 -11.91 -4.02 3.68
N GLN A 123 -12.35 -3.97 4.94
CA GLN A 123 -13.70 -4.35 5.38
C GLN A 123 -14.68 -3.17 5.46
N ALA A 124 -14.20 -1.93 5.38
CA ALA A 124 -15.02 -0.72 5.37
C ALA A 124 -15.83 -0.61 4.05
#